data_AF-A0A7C9RHC5-F1
#
_entry.id   AF-A0A7C9RHC5-F1
#
_cell.length_a   1.000
_cell.length_b   1.000
_cell.length_c   1.000
_cell.angle_alpha   90.00
_cell.angle_beta   90.00
_cell.angle_gamma   90.00
#
_symmetry.space_group_name_H-M   'P 1'
#
loop_
_entity.id
_entity.type
_entity.pdbx_description
1 polymer ?
#
loop_
_entity_poly.entity_id
_entity_poly.type
_entity_poly.pdbx_seq_one_letter_code
_entity_poly.pdbx_strand_id
1 'polypeptide(L)'
;SYALENISGNIANSQTTAFKRIDTSFLDLIPDTGTNNQLAGSVATNSRETNTVQGDVQKAAVSTYMAISGDGFFVVQKPGSFTDSNPVFNGVNNYTRRGDFTLDKNGYLVNGAGYYLEGIPIDPTTGNVTGSNPQVLKFGGDFLPAQPTSTVTYRANLASYPITTKSDKSVPGSELLNVGDFTVNPSTVGTPPLPYLDNVGSGASMNSALTTPTKINGTTALSGGANTNSLSASFAAGDTITVNGTPITFTDASSVPPNQDDATHIPIGSTIDQLLDKIDGLSGNSALSSTVNNGSVQLHTGLANNLVITSSNATAFAALGFSGTVTVNRLGGGSAGAGHVIGSDAATFISQSIAGGATTGYDISGSPVSIQFRWAKMDSSTLGPGHTNKWNMFYQVDPNATGGATAWQNMGTDFTFSANGQLTPAVASVTLTTPTISGITLGNVT
;
A
#
# COMPACT_ATOMS: atom_id res chain seq x y z
N SER A 1 -69.20 -46.12 11.67
CA SER A 1 -68.25 -46.38 10.56
C SER A 1 -66.93 -45.64 10.77
N TYR A 2 -66.95 -44.37 11.18
CA TYR A 2 -65.77 -43.51 11.37
C TYR A 2 -64.58 -44.11 12.14
N ALA A 3 -64.81 -44.86 13.22
CA ALA A 3 -63.72 -45.46 14.00
C ALA A 3 -62.88 -46.45 13.18
N LEU A 4 -63.52 -47.30 12.38
CA LEU A 4 -62.83 -48.27 11.53
C LEU A 4 -62.14 -47.58 10.34
N GLU A 5 -62.75 -46.53 9.80
CA GLU A 5 -62.16 -45.70 8.74
C GLU A 5 -60.87 -45.00 9.22
N ASN A 6 -60.89 -44.40 10.41
CA ASN A 6 -59.73 -43.74 11.01
C ASN A 6 -58.62 -44.74 11.33
N ILE A 7 -58.94 -45.92 11.91
CA ILE A 7 -57.94 -46.97 12.17
C ILE A 7 -57.32 -47.46 10.85
N SER A 8 -58.15 -47.75 9.85
CA SER A 8 -57.69 -48.19 8.53
C SER A 8 -56.78 -47.14 7.88
N GLY A 9 -57.19 -45.86 7.90
CA GLY A 9 -56.39 -44.74 7.38
C GLY A 9 -55.06 -44.55 8.12
N ASN A 10 -55.05 -44.71 9.45
CA ASN A 10 -53.82 -44.62 10.25
C ASN A 10 -52.85 -45.76 9.92
N ILE A 11 -53.35 -46.99 9.78
CA ILE A 11 -52.53 -48.15 9.42
C ILE A 11 -51.94 -47.96 8.01
N ALA A 12 -52.77 -47.56 7.05
CA ALA A 12 -52.36 -47.32 5.66
C ALA A 12 -51.27 -46.25 5.54
N ASN A 13 -51.26 -45.24 6.41
CA ASN A 13 -50.31 -44.13 6.39
C ASN A 13 -49.18 -44.24 7.44
N SER A 14 -49.06 -45.36 8.13
CA SER A 14 -48.09 -45.55 9.22
C SER A 14 -46.62 -45.36 8.79
N GLN A 15 -46.32 -45.56 7.50
CA GLN A 15 -44.98 -45.36 6.92
C GLN A 15 -44.80 -44.00 6.23
N THR A 16 -45.85 -43.17 6.18
CA THR A 16 -45.79 -41.85 5.57
C THR A 16 -45.06 -40.89 6.51
N THR A 17 -43.93 -40.34 6.07
CA THR A 17 -43.14 -39.38 6.84
C THR A 17 -44.01 -38.19 7.27
N ALA A 18 -43.94 -37.87 8.56
CA ALA A 18 -44.67 -36.76 9.17
C ALA A 18 -46.20 -36.85 9.11
N PHE A 19 -46.77 -38.04 8.88
CA PHE A 19 -48.21 -38.25 9.02
C PHE A 19 -48.69 -38.01 10.46
N LYS A 20 -49.85 -37.37 10.60
CA LYS A 20 -50.52 -37.13 11.88
C LYS A 20 -51.77 -37.99 11.92
N ARG A 21 -51.82 -38.90 12.88
CA ARG A 21 -52.93 -39.85 13.01
C ARG A 21 -54.21 -39.15 13.46
N ILE A 22 -55.34 -39.72 13.09
CA ILE A 22 -56.66 -39.27 13.56
C ILE A 22 -57.14 -40.25 14.63
N ASP A 23 -57.41 -39.75 15.83
CA ASP A 23 -57.99 -40.55 16.90
C ASP A 23 -59.52 -40.43 16.89
N THR A 24 -60.22 -41.49 17.32
CA THR A 24 -61.69 -41.48 17.45
C THR A 24 -62.07 -41.51 18.91
N SER A 25 -62.90 -40.57 19.35
CA SER A 25 -63.54 -40.61 20.67
C SER A 25 -65.03 -40.94 20.53
N PHE A 26 -65.55 -41.69 21.50
CA PHE A 26 -66.96 -42.03 21.61
C PHE A 26 -67.59 -41.18 22.70
N LEU A 27 -68.77 -40.64 22.42
CA LEU A 27 -69.59 -39.87 23.35
C LEU A 27 -70.93 -40.56 23.52
N ASP A 28 -71.33 -40.78 24.76
CA ASP A 28 -72.66 -41.29 25.09
C ASP A 28 -73.69 -40.17 24.97
N LEU A 29 -74.79 -40.40 24.26
CA LEU A 29 -75.96 -39.53 24.30
C LEU A 29 -76.90 -40.01 25.38
N ILE A 30 -77.22 -39.14 26.34
CA ILE A 30 -78.23 -39.39 27.35
C ILE A 30 -79.61 -39.09 26.74
N PRO A 31 -80.49 -40.09 26.55
CA PRO A 31 -81.85 -39.85 26.11
C PRO A 31 -82.67 -39.25 27.26
N ASP A 32 -83.65 -38.40 26.94
CA ASP A 32 -84.63 -37.92 27.93
C ASP A 32 -85.55 -39.08 28.34
N THR A 33 -85.53 -39.46 29.61
CA THR A 33 -86.29 -40.60 30.14
C THR A 33 -87.03 -40.25 31.42
N GLY A 34 -88.27 -40.75 31.58
CA GLY A 34 -89.06 -40.59 32.80
C GLY A 34 -88.47 -41.34 34.01
N THR A 35 -88.88 -40.92 35.22
CA THR A 35 -88.27 -41.21 36.55
C THR A 35 -87.90 -42.66 36.86
N ASN A 36 -88.48 -43.67 36.19
CA ASN A 36 -88.24 -45.10 36.45
C ASN A 36 -87.89 -45.95 35.21
N ASN A 37 -87.64 -45.36 34.04
CA ASN A 37 -87.27 -46.12 32.84
C ASN A 37 -85.86 -45.74 32.36
N GLN A 38 -84.95 -46.71 32.24
CA GLN A 38 -83.67 -46.52 31.59
C GLN A 38 -83.76 -47.07 30.16
N LEU A 39 -83.67 -46.19 29.15
CA LEU A 39 -83.49 -46.58 27.76
C LEU A 39 -81.98 -46.57 27.45
N ALA A 40 -81.51 -47.55 26.68
CA ALA A 40 -80.13 -47.55 26.21
C ALA A 40 -79.91 -46.32 25.32
N GLY A 41 -78.97 -45.46 25.71
CA GLY A 41 -78.56 -44.29 24.92
C GLY A 41 -77.85 -44.68 23.62
N SER A 42 -77.88 -43.78 22.63
CA SER A 42 -77.07 -43.93 21.41
C SER A 42 -75.66 -43.40 21.66
N VAL A 43 -74.68 -43.85 20.88
CA VAL A 43 -73.31 -43.29 20.88
C VAL A 43 -73.08 -42.42 19.66
N ALA A 44 -72.36 -41.31 19.82
CA ALA A 44 -71.83 -40.49 18.73
C ALA A 44 -70.29 -40.60 18.70
N THR A 45 -69.71 -40.45 17.51
CA THR A 45 -68.25 -40.50 17.32
C THR A 45 -67.72 -39.16 16.86
N ASN A 46 -66.60 -38.72 17.45
CA ASN A 46 -65.87 -37.53 17.02
C ASN A 46 -64.43 -37.92 16.62
N SER A 47 -63.97 -37.39 15.48
CA SER A 47 -62.58 -37.49 15.04
C SER A 47 -61.76 -36.35 15.63
N ARG A 48 -60.55 -36.65 16.15
CA ARG A 48 -59.62 -35.68 16.71
C ARG A 48 -58.28 -35.76 16.02
N GLU A 49 -57.83 -34.64 15.47
CA GLU A 49 -56.50 -34.48 14.88
C GLU A 49 -55.41 -34.49 15.95
N THR A 50 -54.29 -35.17 15.68
CA THR A 50 -53.14 -35.25 16.61
C THR A 50 -51.94 -34.42 16.13
N ASN A 51 -52.19 -33.29 15.47
CA ASN A 51 -51.15 -32.47 14.83
C ASN A 51 -50.00 -32.04 15.75
N THR A 52 -50.27 -31.89 17.06
CA THR A 52 -49.29 -31.49 18.09
C THR A 52 -48.56 -32.67 18.73
N VAL A 53 -48.97 -33.92 18.50
CA VAL A 53 -48.30 -35.09 19.07
C VAL A 53 -47.03 -35.41 18.28
N GLN A 54 -45.89 -35.44 18.97
CA GLN A 54 -44.59 -35.75 18.37
C GLN A 54 -44.46 -37.25 18.12
N GLY A 55 -43.92 -37.63 16.96
CA GLY A 55 -43.51 -38.99 16.64
C GLY A 55 -42.00 -39.17 16.76
N ASP A 56 -41.52 -40.40 16.56
CA ASP A 56 -40.09 -40.71 16.61
C ASP A 56 -39.31 -40.00 15.50
N VAL A 57 -38.16 -39.43 15.85
CA VAL A 57 -37.23 -38.82 14.89
C VAL A 57 -36.13 -39.82 14.56
N GLN A 58 -36.05 -40.20 13.28
CA GLN A 58 -35.03 -41.11 12.76
C GLN A 58 -33.90 -40.33 12.09
N LYS A 59 -32.67 -40.81 12.21
CA LYS A 59 -31.53 -40.20 11.51
C LYS A 59 -31.57 -40.51 10.03
N ALA A 60 -31.22 -39.54 9.19
CA ALA A 60 -31.03 -39.71 7.75
C ALA A 60 -29.59 -39.37 7.38
N ALA A 61 -29.07 -40.00 6.30
CA ALA A 61 -27.74 -39.71 5.78
C ALA A 61 -27.69 -38.42 4.91
N VAL A 62 -28.86 -37.93 4.47
CA VAL A 62 -28.98 -36.70 3.67
C VAL A 62 -28.97 -35.49 4.60
N SER A 63 -27.98 -34.62 4.46
CA SER A 63 -27.77 -33.47 5.35
C SER A 63 -28.88 -32.41 5.27
N THR A 64 -29.61 -32.34 4.16
CA THR A 64 -30.74 -31.41 3.97
C THR A 64 -32.05 -31.93 4.57
N TYR A 65 -32.06 -33.15 5.12
CA TYR A 65 -33.24 -33.68 5.82
C TYR A 65 -33.31 -33.08 7.22
N MET A 66 -34.46 -32.49 7.53
CA MET A 66 -34.69 -31.78 8.77
C MET A 66 -35.94 -32.31 9.46
N ALA A 67 -35.92 -32.32 10.79
CA ALA A 67 -37.08 -32.62 11.61
C ALA A 67 -37.26 -31.50 12.65
N ILE A 68 -38.50 -31.12 12.89
CA ILE A 68 -38.85 -30.14 13.93
C ILE A 68 -39.04 -30.91 15.24
N SER A 69 -38.28 -30.55 16.27
CA SER A 69 -38.48 -31.04 17.63
C SER A 69 -39.38 -30.06 18.37
N GLY A 70 -40.63 -30.46 18.60
CA GLY A 70 -41.66 -29.63 19.25
C GLY A 70 -42.68 -29.05 18.27
N ASP A 71 -43.24 -27.90 18.63
CA ASP A 71 -44.25 -27.21 17.83
C ASP A 71 -43.66 -26.45 16.64
N GLY A 72 -44.46 -26.23 15.60
CA GLY A 72 -44.09 -25.43 14.42
C GLY A 72 -43.99 -26.24 13.13
N PHE A 73 -44.16 -25.57 11.99
CA PHE A 73 -44.19 -26.21 10.67
C PHE A 73 -43.15 -25.56 9.74
N PHE A 74 -42.64 -26.31 8.77
CA PHE A 74 -41.94 -25.72 7.64
C PHE A 74 -42.94 -24.95 6.79
N VAL A 75 -42.58 -23.72 6.41
CA VAL A 75 -43.31 -22.94 5.42
C VAL A 75 -42.83 -23.39 4.04
N VAL A 76 -43.76 -23.77 3.18
CA VAL A 76 -43.46 -24.32 1.87
C VAL A 76 -44.43 -23.84 0.81
N GLN A 77 -44.00 -23.89 -0.45
CA GLN A 77 -44.83 -23.49 -1.57
C GLN A 77 -44.99 -24.60 -2.61
N LYS A 78 -46.20 -24.75 -3.16
CA LYS A 78 -46.42 -25.61 -4.32
C LYS A 78 -46.36 -24.76 -5.60
N PRO A 79 -45.61 -25.18 -6.63
CA PRO A 79 -45.65 -24.50 -7.93
C PRO A 79 -47.05 -24.61 -8.53
N GLY A 80 -47.55 -23.49 -9.06
CA GLY A 80 -48.83 -23.43 -9.77
C GLY A 80 -48.70 -23.85 -11.24
N SER A 81 -47.52 -23.68 -11.83
CA SER A 81 -47.17 -24.15 -13.16
C SER A 81 -45.66 -24.35 -13.28
N PHE A 82 -45.22 -24.92 -14.39
CA PHE A 82 -43.80 -24.98 -14.77
C PHE A 82 -43.64 -24.33 -16.13
N THR A 83 -42.68 -23.42 -16.28
CA THR A 83 -42.32 -22.80 -17.56
C THR A 83 -40.85 -23.10 -17.83
N ASP A 84 -40.53 -23.71 -18.97
CA ASP A 84 -39.17 -24.12 -19.33
C ASP A 84 -38.44 -24.93 -18.23
N SER A 85 -39.17 -25.84 -17.58
CA SER A 85 -38.72 -26.63 -16.42
C SER A 85 -38.40 -25.85 -15.14
N ASN A 86 -38.72 -24.56 -15.07
CA ASN A 86 -38.64 -23.77 -13.85
C ASN A 86 -40.01 -23.73 -13.15
N PRO A 87 -40.07 -23.97 -11.82
CA PRO A 87 -41.31 -23.84 -11.07
C PRO A 87 -41.77 -22.37 -11.02
N VAL A 88 -43.04 -22.13 -11.31
CA VAL A 88 -43.70 -20.83 -11.14
C VAL A 88 -44.58 -20.90 -9.90
N PHE A 89 -44.23 -20.08 -8.91
CA PHE A 89 -44.84 -20.06 -7.60
C PHE A 89 -46.03 -19.10 -7.55
N ASN A 90 -47.12 -19.51 -6.91
CA ASN A 90 -48.42 -18.81 -6.89
C ASN A 90 -48.60 -17.81 -5.72
N GLY A 91 -47.55 -17.53 -4.97
CA GLY A 91 -47.56 -16.77 -3.70
C GLY A 91 -48.25 -17.41 -2.49
N VAL A 92 -48.74 -18.66 -2.55
CA VAL A 92 -49.51 -19.28 -1.44
C VAL A 92 -48.64 -20.13 -0.52
N ASN A 93 -48.49 -19.66 0.72
CA ASN A 93 -47.79 -20.39 1.78
C ASN A 93 -48.59 -21.60 2.23
N ASN A 94 -47.94 -22.75 2.28
CA ASN A 94 -48.42 -24.01 2.84
C ASN A 94 -47.53 -24.43 4.02
N TYR A 95 -48.01 -25.37 4.83
CA TYR A 95 -47.31 -25.79 6.04
C TYR A 95 -47.16 -27.30 6.09
N THR A 96 -45.98 -27.78 6.46
CA THR A 96 -45.72 -29.23 6.57
C THR A 96 -44.76 -29.55 7.71
N ARG A 97 -44.89 -30.75 8.28
CA ARG A 97 -43.87 -31.35 9.17
C ARG A 97 -42.91 -32.25 8.41
N ARG A 98 -43.18 -32.52 7.12
CA ARG A 98 -42.33 -33.33 6.25
C ARG A 98 -41.09 -32.51 5.86
N GLY A 99 -39.92 -32.97 6.28
CA GLY A 99 -38.65 -32.28 6.06
C GLY A 99 -37.62 -33.06 5.25
N ASP A 100 -38.06 -33.95 4.35
CA ASP A 100 -37.20 -34.69 3.41
C ASP A 100 -36.83 -33.83 2.19
N PHE A 101 -36.26 -32.65 2.42
CA PHE A 101 -35.89 -31.72 1.36
C PHE A 101 -34.64 -32.18 0.62
N THR A 102 -34.67 -32.09 -0.70
CA THR A 102 -33.54 -32.35 -1.61
C THR A 102 -33.37 -31.18 -2.56
N LEU A 103 -32.13 -30.94 -3.01
CA LEU A 103 -31.87 -29.88 -3.99
C LEU A 103 -32.33 -30.34 -5.38
N ASP A 104 -33.17 -29.55 -6.02
CA ASP A 104 -33.56 -29.76 -7.41
C ASP A 104 -32.49 -29.22 -8.38
N LYS A 105 -32.67 -29.50 -9.68
CA LYS A 105 -31.76 -29.02 -10.73
C LYS A 105 -31.69 -27.50 -10.88
N ASN A 106 -32.67 -26.77 -10.34
CA ASN A 106 -32.79 -25.33 -10.42
C ASN A 106 -32.26 -24.64 -9.14
N GLY A 107 -31.74 -25.41 -8.18
CA GLY A 107 -31.17 -24.92 -6.93
C GLY A 107 -32.19 -24.72 -5.81
N TYR A 108 -33.43 -25.19 -5.94
CA TYR A 108 -34.43 -25.09 -4.87
C TYR A 108 -34.47 -26.34 -3.99
N LEU A 109 -34.80 -26.17 -2.71
CA LEU A 109 -35.05 -27.30 -1.81
C LEU A 109 -36.49 -27.78 -1.94
N VAL A 110 -36.70 -28.97 -2.51
CA VAL A 110 -38.01 -29.59 -2.73
C VAL A 110 -38.15 -30.86 -1.87
N ASN A 111 -39.28 -31.00 -1.17
CA ASN A 111 -39.61 -32.21 -0.43
C ASN A 111 -40.21 -33.29 -1.35
N GLY A 112 -40.32 -34.53 -0.87
CA GLY A 112 -40.87 -35.61 -1.70
C GLY A 112 -42.39 -35.52 -1.98
N ALA A 113 -43.07 -34.44 -1.57
CA ALA A 113 -44.44 -34.11 -1.95
C ALA A 113 -44.49 -33.02 -3.05
N GLY A 114 -43.34 -32.56 -3.53
CA GLY A 114 -43.22 -31.52 -4.55
C GLY A 114 -43.48 -30.09 -4.03
N TYR A 115 -43.31 -29.86 -2.73
CA TYR A 115 -43.36 -28.53 -2.13
C TYR A 115 -41.95 -28.01 -1.86
N TYR A 116 -41.75 -26.71 -2.09
CA TYR A 116 -40.46 -26.04 -2.04
C TYR A 116 -40.32 -25.25 -0.74
N LEU A 117 -39.17 -25.36 -0.08
CA LEU A 117 -38.93 -24.73 1.22
C LEU A 117 -38.84 -23.21 1.09
N GLU A 118 -39.55 -22.50 1.96
CA GLU A 118 -39.41 -21.06 2.15
C GLU A 118 -38.52 -20.74 3.35
N GLY A 119 -37.89 -19.58 3.30
CA GLY A 119 -37.10 -19.02 4.39
C GLY A 119 -36.86 -17.54 4.18
N ILE A 120 -36.22 -16.89 5.15
CA ILE A 120 -35.89 -15.47 5.04
C ILE A 120 -34.61 -15.33 4.19
N PRO A 121 -34.63 -14.53 3.11
CA PRO A 121 -33.44 -14.32 2.28
C PRO A 121 -32.33 -13.61 3.08
N ILE A 122 -31.08 -13.91 2.72
CA ILE A 122 -29.88 -13.25 3.26
C ILE A 122 -29.15 -12.47 2.18
N ASP A 123 -28.48 -11.41 2.58
CA ASP A 123 -27.56 -10.65 1.75
C ASP A 123 -26.28 -11.49 1.58
N PRO A 124 -25.90 -11.87 0.34
CA PRO A 124 -24.75 -12.73 0.12
C PRO A 124 -23.40 -12.08 0.47
N THR A 125 -23.35 -10.75 0.62
CA THR A 125 -22.15 -9.98 0.97
C THR A 125 -21.99 -9.82 2.47
N THR A 126 -23.09 -9.57 3.18
CA THR A 126 -23.06 -9.27 4.63
C THR A 126 -23.49 -10.44 5.51
N GLY A 127 -24.16 -11.45 4.94
CA GLY A 127 -24.75 -12.58 5.67
C GLY A 127 -26.00 -12.23 6.49
N ASN A 128 -26.46 -10.97 6.46
CA ASN A 128 -27.62 -10.51 7.21
C ASN A 128 -28.93 -10.81 6.46
N VAL A 129 -30.04 -10.95 7.18
CA VAL A 129 -31.38 -11.11 6.58
C VAL A 129 -31.81 -9.85 5.81
N THR A 130 -32.37 -10.00 4.61
CA THR A 130 -32.79 -8.86 3.75
C THR A 130 -34.28 -8.52 3.87
N GLY A 131 -35.00 -9.14 4.81
CA GLY A 131 -36.42 -8.87 5.05
C GLY A 131 -37.02 -9.77 6.12
N SER A 132 -38.34 -9.72 6.27
CA SER A 132 -39.10 -10.52 7.25
C SER A 132 -40.14 -11.45 6.62
N ASN A 133 -40.28 -11.42 5.29
CA ASN A 133 -41.23 -12.26 4.57
C ASN A 133 -40.49 -13.49 4.03
N PRO A 134 -40.96 -14.71 4.35
CA PRO A 134 -40.44 -15.92 3.74
C PRO A 134 -40.56 -15.87 2.21
N GLN A 135 -39.51 -16.33 1.54
CA GLN A 135 -39.45 -16.52 0.10
C GLN A 135 -38.90 -17.91 -0.18
N VAL A 136 -39.23 -18.48 -1.34
CA VAL A 136 -38.71 -19.79 -1.74
C VAL A 136 -37.18 -19.73 -1.81
N LEU A 137 -36.52 -20.58 -1.04
CA LEU A 137 -35.06 -20.61 -0.94
C LEU A 137 -34.46 -21.20 -2.22
N LYS A 138 -33.56 -20.43 -2.83
CA LYS A 138 -32.76 -20.85 -3.99
C LYS A 138 -31.29 -20.77 -3.64
N PHE A 139 -30.59 -21.88 -3.85
CA PHE A 139 -29.16 -22.02 -3.65
C PHE A 139 -28.50 -22.08 -5.03
N GLY A 140 -27.84 -21.00 -5.42
CA GLY A 140 -27.02 -20.95 -6.62
C GLY A 140 -25.65 -21.60 -6.39
N GLY A 141 -25.03 -22.07 -7.46
CA GLY A 141 -23.61 -22.42 -7.48
C GLY A 141 -22.72 -21.23 -7.85
N ASP A 142 -23.22 -20.01 -7.66
CA ASP A 142 -22.56 -18.79 -8.12
C ASP A 142 -21.28 -18.53 -7.33
N PHE A 143 -20.27 -18.00 -8.02
CA PHE A 143 -19.02 -17.60 -7.38
C PHE A 143 -19.28 -16.39 -6.47
N LEU A 144 -18.75 -16.45 -5.24
CA LEU A 144 -18.71 -15.28 -4.37
C LEU A 144 -17.82 -14.21 -5.02
N PRO A 145 -18.32 -12.97 -5.24
CA PRO A 145 -17.52 -11.92 -5.84
C PRO A 145 -16.34 -11.55 -4.93
N ALA A 146 -15.22 -11.18 -5.53
CA ALA A 146 -14.08 -10.67 -4.79
C ALA A 146 -14.43 -9.33 -4.12
N GLN A 147 -13.85 -9.09 -2.93
CA GLN A 147 -13.95 -7.80 -2.25
C GLN A 147 -12.64 -7.03 -2.40
N PRO A 148 -12.62 -5.91 -3.13
CA PRO A 148 -11.42 -5.09 -3.25
C PRO A 148 -11.04 -4.47 -1.90
N THR A 149 -9.75 -4.22 -1.70
CA THR A 149 -9.26 -3.57 -0.48
C THR A 149 -9.68 -2.11 -0.43
N SER A 150 -10.34 -1.71 0.66
CA SER A 150 -10.72 -0.31 0.93
C SER A 150 -9.88 0.35 2.03
N THR A 151 -9.18 -0.44 2.85
CA THR A 151 -8.47 0.06 4.03
C THR A 151 -7.17 -0.69 4.25
N VAL A 152 -6.10 0.05 4.56
CA VAL A 152 -4.81 -0.50 4.96
C VAL A 152 -4.40 0.08 6.30
N THR A 153 -4.21 -0.77 7.31
CA THR A 153 -3.61 -0.32 8.58
C THR A 153 -2.09 -0.33 8.47
N TYR A 154 -1.49 0.86 8.50
CA TYR A 154 -0.04 1.04 8.43
C TYR A 154 0.50 1.61 9.75
N ARG A 155 1.66 1.12 10.19
CA ARG A 155 2.39 1.63 11.37
C ARG A 155 3.88 1.69 11.06
N ALA A 156 4.53 2.79 11.40
CA ALA A 156 5.97 2.98 11.25
C ALA A 156 6.54 3.84 12.38
N ASN A 157 7.82 3.64 12.67
CA ASN A 157 8.63 4.55 13.49
C ASN A 157 9.77 5.07 12.62
N LEU A 158 9.86 6.40 12.46
CA LEU A 158 10.84 7.04 11.58
C LEU A 158 12.00 7.56 12.43
N ALA A 159 13.23 7.22 12.03
CA ALA A 159 14.42 7.72 12.70
C ALA A 159 14.52 9.24 12.51
N SER A 160 14.92 9.98 13.55
CA SER A 160 15.16 11.43 13.42
C SER A 160 16.26 11.76 12.41
N TYR A 161 17.22 10.87 12.21
CA TYR A 161 18.23 10.94 11.15
C TYR A 161 18.22 9.64 10.35
N PRO A 162 17.60 9.58 9.15
CA PRO A 162 17.64 8.38 8.32
C PRO A 162 19.05 8.09 7.81
N ILE A 163 19.42 6.81 7.83
CA ILE A 163 20.64 6.34 7.17
C ILE A 163 20.26 5.94 5.75
N THR A 164 20.43 6.87 4.82
CA THR A 164 20.26 6.64 3.38
C THR A 164 21.62 6.37 2.74
N THR A 165 21.66 6.03 1.46
CA THR A 165 22.95 5.91 0.75
C THR A 165 23.69 7.25 0.67
N LYS A 166 22.96 8.37 0.71
CA LYS A 166 23.50 9.73 0.62
C LYS A 166 23.70 10.43 1.97
N SER A 167 23.22 9.86 3.07
CA SER A 167 23.35 10.49 4.39
C SER A 167 24.80 10.47 4.89
N ASP A 168 25.30 11.63 5.30
CA ASP A 168 26.59 11.82 5.97
C ASP A 168 26.43 12.82 7.13
N LYS A 169 26.68 12.37 8.37
CA LYS A 169 26.50 13.22 9.56
C LYS A 169 27.43 14.43 9.60
N SER A 170 28.53 14.41 8.84
CA SER A 170 29.43 15.55 8.70
C SER A 170 28.90 16.63 7.76
N VAL A 171 27.91 16.30 6.93
CA VAL A 171 27.27 17.19 5.97
C VAL A 171 25.83 17.48 6.41
N PRO A 172 25.54 18.69 6.94
CA PRO A 172 24.18 19.09 7.29
C PRO A 172 23.21 18.96 6.11
N GLY A 173 22.04 18.34 6.33
CA GLY A 173 21.00 18.22 5.31
C GLY A 173 21.19 17.05 4.33
N SER A 174 22.29 16.30 4.41
CA SER A 174 22.53 15.10 3.59
C SER A 174 21.51 13.98 3.82
N GLU A 175 20.78 14.01 4.94
CA GLU A 175 19.70 13.08 5.25
C GLU A 175 18.38 13.41 4.55
N LEU A 176 18.30 14.57 3.90
CA LEU A 176 17.10 15.05 3.22
C LEU A 176 17.01 14.54 1.78
N LEU A 177 15.77 14.46 1.29
CA LEU A 177 15.48 14.33 -0.12
C LEU A 177 15.81 15.67 -0.79
N ASN A 178 16.89 15.72 -1.56
CA ASN A 178 17.28 16.94 -2.24
C ASN A 178 16.49 17.10 -3.53
N VAL A 179 15.52 18.01 -3.54
CA VAL A 179 14.66 18.29 -4.71
C VAL A 179 15.45 18.70 -5.95
N GLY A 180 16.65 19.27 -5.79
CA GLY A 180 17.54 19.66 -6.89
C GLY A 180 18.16 18.50 -7.65
N ASP A 181 18.10 17.27 -7.12
CA ASP A 181 18.58 16.05 -7.78
C ASP A 181 17.55 15.41 -8.73
N PHE A 182 16.34 15.98 -8.80
CA PHE A 182 15.24 15.44 -9.57
C PHE A 182 14.90 16.32 -10.77
N THR A 183 14.61 15.66 -11.89
CA THR A 183 14.06 16.29 -13.10
C THR A 183 12.70 16.91 -12.81
N VAL A 184 11.92 16.26 -11.93
CA VAL A 184 10.60 16.69 -11.48
C VAL A 184 10.57 16.69 -9.94
N ASN A 185 10.19 17.81 -9.32
CA ASN A 185 10.20 17.94 -7.86
C ASN A 185 9.21 16.94 -7.21
N PRO A 186 9.69 15.96 -6.40
CA PRO A 186 8.86 14.89 -5.85
C PRO A 186 8.05 15.31 -4.60
N SER A 187 8.24 16.53 -4.11
CA SER A 187 7.50 17.08 -2.96
C SER A 187 6.00 17.14 -3.26
N THR A 188 5.19 17.23 -2.21
CA THR A 188 3.73 17.35 -2.30
C THR A 188 3.29 18.44 -3.29
N VAL A 189 2.23 18.15 -4.04
CA VAL A 189 1.73 19.07 -5.09
C VAL A 189 1.37 20.42 -4.49
N GLY A 190 1.85 21.50 -5.10
CA GLY A 190 1.64 22.86 -4.61
C GLY A 190 2.69 23.36 -3.62
N THR A 191 3.66 22.53 -3.23
CA THR A 191 4.85 23.00 -2.50
C THR A 191 5.61 23.99 -3.39
N PRO A 192 5.84 25.24 -2.94
CA PRO A 192 6.63 26.21 -3.70
C PRO A 192 8.08 25.73 -3.88
N PRO A 193 8.77 26.17 -4.95
CA PRO A 193 10.21 25.96 -5.08
C PRO A 193 10.95 26.44 -3.84
N LEU A 194 11.87 25.61 -3.34
CA LEU A 194 12.73 26.01 -2.22
C LEU A 194 13.80 26.99 -2.73
N PRO A 195 14.29 27.92 -1.90
CA PRO A 195 15.48 28.67 -2.24
C PRO A 195 16.65 27.71 -2.46
N TYR A 196 17.57 28.08 -3.37
CA TYR A 196 18.83 27.35 -3.48
C TYR A 196 19.63 27.53 -2.20
N LEU A 197 20.17 26.42 -1.71
CA LEU A 197 21.08 26.34 -0.58
C LEU A 197 22.37 25.69 -1.06
N ASP A 198 23.45 26.03 -0.36
CA ASP A 198 24.75 25.44 -0.61
C ASP A 198 24.72 23.93 -0.32
N ASN A 199 25.42 23.18 -1.15
CA ASN A 199 25.72 21.77 -0.93
C ASN A 199 27.24 21.58 -1.01
N VAL A 200 27.72 20.53 -0.34
CA VAL A 200 29.14 20.19 -0.32
C VAL A 200 29.38 18.81 -0.90
N GLY A 201 30.34 18.72 -1.83
CA GLY A 201 30.88 17.45 -2.32
C GLY A 201 32.28 17.23 -1.77
N SER A 202 32.51 16.11 -1.10
CA SER A 202 33.79 15.82 -0.45
C SER A 202 34.55 14.71 -1.17
N GLY A 203 35.86 14.92 -1.37
CA GLY A 203 36.78 13.90 -1.85
C GLY A 203 37.23 12.95 -0.74
N ALA A 204 37.85 11.82 -1.10
CA ALA A 204 38.53 10.97 -0.15
C ALA A 204 39.66 11.73 0.56
N SER A 205 39.99 11.33 1.80
CA SER A 205 41.09 11.93 2.54
C SER A 205 42.44 11.48 1.98
N MET A 206 43.22 12.42 1.45
CA MET A 206 44.51 12.17 0.79
C MET A 206 45.70 12.68 1.62
N ASN A 207 46.89 12.17 1.28
CA ASN A 207 48.16 12.57 1.89
C ASN A 207 49.09 13.20 0.85
N SER A 208 50.00 14.06 1.31
CA SER A 208 51.04 14.70 0.51
C SER A 208 52.15 13.74 0.08
N ALA A 209 53.00 14.18 -0.85
CA ALA A 209 54.13 13.44 -1.39
C ALA A 209 55.38 13.36 -0.47
N LEU A 210 55.23 13.68 0.82
CA LEU A 210 56.30 13.54 1.81
C LEU A 210 56.64 12.07 2.07
N THR A 211 57.91 11.77 2.35
CA THR A 211 58.35 10.41 2.72
C THR A 211 57.67 9.90 3.98
N THR A 212 57.36 10.81 4.90
CA THR A 212 56.41 10.60 6.00
C THR A 212 55.14 11.39 5.67
N PRO A 213 54.13 10.77 5.04
CA PRO A 213 53.00 11.49 4.49
C PRO A 213 52.18 12.21 5.56
N THR A 214 51.88 13.48 5.33
CA THR A 214 50.90 14.25 6.10
C THR A 214 49.63 14.42 5.29
N LYS A 215 48.50 14.71 5.94
CA LYS A 215 47.25 15.02 5.23
C LYS A 215 47.45 16.26 4.35
N ILE A 216 46.91 16.22 3.13
CA ILE A 216 46.89 17.42 2.28
C ILE A 216 46.12 18.54 2.97
N ASN A 217 46.50 19.78 2.70
CA ASN A 217 45.80 20.96 3.19
C ASN A 217 45.83 22.04 2.11
N GLY A 218 45.22 23.20 2.38
CA GLY A 218 45.11 24.29 1.43
C GLY A 218 46.44 24.81 0.86
N THR A 219 47.54 24.66 1.59
CA THR A 219 48.89 25.06 1.18
C THR A 219 49.66 23.98 0.41
N THR A 220 49.14 22.77 0.30
CA THR A 220 49.77 21.69 -0.48
C THR A 220 49.84 22.11 -1.95
N ALA A 221 51.01 21.96 -2.58
CA ALA A 221 51.22 22.34 -3.97
C ALA A 221 50.57 21.35 -4.95
N LEU A 222 50.04 21.86 -6.06
CA LEU A 222 49.40 21.06 -7.12
C LEU A 222 50.41 20.21 -7.91
N SER A 223 51.68 20.63 -7.91
CA SER A 223 52.79 19.92 -8.52
C SER A 223 54.05 20.06 -7.65
N GLY A 224 54.89 19.03 -7.60
CA GLY A 224 56.11 19.06 -6.79
C GLY A 224 57.03 17.86 -6.98
N GLY A 225 58.26 18.00 -6.50
CA GLY A 225 59.25 16.92 -6.51
C GLY A 225 59.05 15.90 -5.39
N ALA A 226 59.85 14.85 -5.40
CA ALA A 226 59.85 13.85 -4.33
C ALA A 226 60.13 14.48 -2.96
N ASN A 227 59.41 14.02 -1.93
CA ASN A 227 59.55 14.50 -0.56
C ASN A 227 59.26 16.00 -0.39
N THR A 228 58.23 16.51 -1.06
CA THR A 228 57.74 17.89 -0.89
C THR A 228 56.29 17.90 -0.41
N ASN A 229 55.81 19.03 0.13
CA ASN A 229 54.39 19.21 0.44
C ASN A 229 53.58 19.49 -0.84
N SER A 230 53.48 18.47 -1.70
CA SER A 230 52.72 18.50 -2.94
C SER A 230 51.75 17.32 -3.02
N LEU A 231 50.87 17.33 -4.02
CA LEU A 231 50.09 16.16 -4.39
C LEU A 231 51.01 14.97 -4.70
N SER A 232 50.57 13.76 -4.30
CA SER A 232 51.29 12.50 -4.56
C SER A 232 51.37 12.16 -6.05
N ALA A 233 50.43 12.66 -6.86
CA ALA A 233 50.51 12.73 -8.30
C ALA A 233 50.26 14.17 -8.73
N SER A 234 51.19 14.73 -9.51
CA SER A 234 51.20 16.14 -9.87
C SER A 234 50.39 16.43 -11.14
N PHE A 235 49.84 17.65 -11.21
CA PHE A 235 49.41 18.22 -12.49
C PHE A 235 50.63 18.71 -13.29
N ALA A 236 50.52 18.66 -14.62
CA ALA A 236 51.50 19.14 -15.57
C ALA A 236 50.91 20.28 -16.42
N ALA A 237 51.77 21.07 -17.07
CA ALA A 237 51.31 22.11 -17.99
C ALA A 237 50.49 21.50 -19.14
N GLY A 238 49.37 22.13 -19.48
CA GLY A 238 48.39 21.64 -20.45
C GLY A 238 47.34 20.69 -19.88
N ASP A 239 47.50 20.19 -18.65
CA ASP A 239 46.39 19.53 -17.97
C ASP A 239 45.24 20.52 -17.74
N THR A 240 44.02 20.01 -17.59
CA THR A 240 42.84 20.84 -17.35
C THR A 240 41.96 20.24 -16.25
N ILE A 241 41.38 21.12 -15.44
CA ILE A 241 40.18 20.84 -14.64
C ILE A 241 39.04 21.64 -15.25
N THR A 242 37.99 20.98 -15.72
CA THR A 242 36.83 21.65 -16.31
C THR A 242 35.71 21.77 -15.28
N VAL A 243 35.28 23.00 -14.99
CA VAL A 243 34.23 23.35 -14.03
C VAL A 243 33.02 23.86 -14.81
N ASN A 244 31.89 23.17 -14.73
CA ASN A 244 30.64 23.53 -15.42
C ASN A 244 30.84 23.80 -16.93
N GLY A 245 31.74 23.07 -17.57
CA GLY A 245 32.09 23.22 -18.99
C GLY A 245 33.20 24.24 -19.28
N THR A 246 33.69 25.00 -18.29
CA THR A 246 34.79 25.96 -18.45
C THR A 246 36.11 25.36 -17.95
N PRO A 247 37.15 25.21 -18.78
CA PRO A 247 38.44 24.65 -18.36
C PRO A 247 39.30 25.67 -17.60
N ILE A 248 39.88 25.21 -16.49
CA ILE A 248 41.07 25.77 -15.86
C ILE A 248 42.27 25.01 -16.41
N THR A 249 43.14 25.70 -17.15
CA THR A 249 44.33 25.10 -17.76
C THR A 249 45.54 25.30 -16.88
N PHE A 250 46.28 24.22 -16.62
CA PHE A 250 47.53 24.26 -15.87
C PHE A 250 48.67 24.83 -16.73
N THR A 251 49.43 25.76 -16.19
CA THR A 251 50.47 26.52 -16.88
C THR A 251 51.82 26.40 -16.19
N ASP A 252 52.90 26.66 -16.91
CA ASP A 252 54.26 26.68 -16.37
C ASP A 252 55.13 27.71 -17.10
N ALA A 253 56.45 27.70 -16.88
CA ALA A 253 57.36 28.61 -17.56
C ALA A 253 57.42 28.42 -19.10
N SER A 254 56.93 27.30 -19.63
CA SER A 254 56.87 27.01 -21.07
C SER A 254 55.55 27.41 -21.73
N SER A 255 54.51 27.67 -20.94
CA SER A 255 53.23 28.18 -21.43
C SER A 255 53.34 29.59 -22.02
N VAL A 256 52.34 29.99 -22.83
CA VAL A 256 52.31 31.31 -23.48
C VAL A 256 50.99 32.02 -23.17
N PRO A 257 51.01 33.11 -22.38
CA PRO A 257 52.15 33.66 -21.62
C PRO A 257 52.71 32.70 -20.55
N PRO A 258 54.00 32.81 -20.18
CA PRO A 258 54.60 31.97 -19.14
C PRO A 258 53.97 32.18 -17.76
N ASN A 259 53.69 31.09 -17.05
CA ASN A 259 53.09 31.08 -15.71
C ASN A 259 51.80 31.93 -15.61
N GLN A 260 50.96 31.88 -16.64
CA GLN A 260 49.66 32.57 -16.63
C GLN A 260 48.82 32.14 -15.44
N ASP A 261 48.30 33.13 -14.72
CA ASP A 261 47.46 32.96 -13.55
C ASP A 261 46.25 33.91 -13.64
N ASP A 262 45.13 33.40 -14.16
CA ASP A 262 43.89 34.15 -14.37
C ASP A 262 42.66 33.27 -14.07
N ALA A 263 41.43 33.72 -14.35
CA ALA A 263 40.22 32.95 -14.03
C ALA A 263 40.19 31.53 -14.66
N THR A 264 40.91 31.31 -15.76
CA THR A 264 40.91 30.06 -16.55
C THR A 264 42.31 29.43 -16.68
N HIS A 265 43.33 29.99 -16.04
CA HIS A 265 44.69 29.48 -16.03
C HIS A 265 45.26 29.44 -14.62
N ILE A 266 46.03 28.39 -14.31
CA ILE A 266 46.69 28.25 -13.00
C ILE A 266 48.11 27.70 -13.16
N PRO A 267 49.14 28.33 -12.58
CA PRO A 267 50.48 27.76 -12.57
C PRO A 267 50.55 26.41 -11.84
N ILE A 268 51.31 25.45 -12.34
CA ILE A 268 51.48 24.13 -11.69
C ILE A 268 52.10 24.23 -10.28
N GLY A 269 52.82 25.31 -9.99
CA GLY A 269 53.40 25.58 -8.67
C GLY A 269 52.41 26.15 -7.65
N SER A 270 51.16 26.42 -8.04
CA SER A 270 50.10 26.93 -7.17
C SER A 270 49.66 25.89 -6.12
N THR A 271 48.90 26.33 -5.13
CA THR A 271 48.38 25.48 -4.05
C THR A 271 46.95 25.01 -4.30
N ILE A 272 46.49 24.04 -3.49
CA ILE A 272 45.10 23.57 -3.54
C ILE A 272 44.12 24.72 -3.28
N ASP A 273 44.36 25.59 -2.28
CA ASP A 273 43.46 26.74 -2.03
C ASP A 273 43.31 27.65 -3.25
N GLN A 274 44.41 27.93 -3.97
CA GLN A 274 44.35 28.76 -5.19
C GLN A 274 43.56 28.09 -6.32
N LEU A 275 43.60 26.75 -6.41
CA LEU A 275 42.76 26.00 -7.33
C LEU A 275 41.28 26.06 -6.91
N LEU A 276 41.00 25.88 -5.61
CA LEU A 276 39.64 25.94 -5.06
C LEU A 276 39.01 27.33 -5.26
N ASP A 277 39.78 28.41 -5.07
CA ASP A 277 39.33 29.77 -5.35
C ASP A 277 38.92 29.95 -6.82
N LYS A 278 39.66 29.37 -7.77
CA LYS A 278 39.28 29.40 -9.20
C LYS A 278 38.03 28.58 -9.48
N ILE A 279 37.90 27.40 -8.86
CA ILE A 279 36.71 26.55 -8.99
C ILE A 279 35.47 27.30 -8.45
N ASP A 280 35.59 27.93 -7.28
CA ASP A 280 34.54 28.74 -6.67
C ASP A 280 34.19 29.96 -7.54
N GLY A 281 35.20 30.65 -8.09
CA GLY A 281 35.00 31.76 -9.03
C GLY A 281 34.22 31.35 -10.28
N LEU A 282 34.56 30.21 -10.90
CA LEU A 282 33.89 29.70 -12.09
C LEU A 282 32.49 29.12 -11.80
N SER A 283 32.26 28.57 -10.61
CA SER A 283 30.93 28.11 -10.19
C SER A 283 30.02 29.27 -9.76
N GLY A 284 30.57 30.47 -9.55
CA GLY A 284 29.87 31.63 -9.01
C GLY A 284 29.64 31.55 -7.50
N ASN A 285 30.38 30.67 -6.82
CA ASN A 285 30.36 30.55 -5.37
C ASN A 285 31.17 31.68 -4.72
N SER A 286 30.47 32.72 -4.28
CA SER A 286 31.09 33.87 -3.59
C SER A 286 30.78 33.92 -2.09
N ALA A 287 30.08 32.92 -1.56
CA ALA A 287 29.51 32.97 -0.20
C ALA A 287 30.17 31.99 0.77
N LEU A 288 30.62 30.82 0.27
CA LEU A 288 31.15 29.74 1.11
C LEU A 288 32.34 29.10 0.42
N SER A 289 33.56 29.49 0.77
CA SER A 289 34.77 28.97 0.12
C SER A 289 34.88 27.45 0.25
N SER A 290 35.24 26.81 -0.87
CA SER A 290 35.76 25.44 -0.92
C SER A 290 37.04 25.34 -0.10
N THR A 291 37.21 24.26 0.65
CA THR A 291 38.33 24.11 1.60
C THR A 291 38.89 22.71 1.63
N VAL A 292 40.07 22.54 2.25
CA VAL A 292 40.61 21.21 2.59
C VAL A 292 40.48 20.99 4.09
N ASN A 293 39.73 19.97 4.49
CA ASN A 293 39.57 19.59 5.90
C ASN A 293 40.04 18.15 6.13
N ASN A 294 41.00 17.96 7.03
CA ASN A 294 41.56 16.66 7.38
C ASN A 294 41.97 15.81 6.15
N GLY A 295 42.61 16.44 5.16
CA GLY A 295 43.04 15.80 3.91
C GLY A 295 41.95 15.57 2.88
N SER A 296 40.69 15.90 3.15
CA SER A 296 39.58 15.83 2.19
C SER A 296 39.33 17.21 1.59
N VAL A 297 39.31 17.29 0.27
CA VAL A 297 38.86 18.49 -0.45
C VAL A 297 37.33 18.54 -0.38
N GLN A 298 36.80 19.65 0.12
CA GLN A 298 35.37 19.94 0.23
C GLN A 298 35.01 21.04 -0.76
N LEU A 299 34.20 20.68 -1.75
CA LEU A 299 33.75 21.57 -2.81
C LEU A 299 32.35 22.09 -2.49
N HIS A 300 32.23 23.40 -2.35
CA HIS A 300 30.95 24.06 -2.12
C HIS A 300 30.33 24.49 -3.46
N THR A 301 29.03 24.25 -3.63
CA THR A 301 28.30 24.72 -4.82
C THR A 301 28.03 26.22 -4.76
N GLY A 302 28.04 26.80 -3.57
CA GLY A 302 27.45 28.10 -3.30
C GLY A 302 25.96 28.11 -3.66
N LEU A 303 25.45 29.29 -3.99
CA LEU A 303 24.03 29.50 -4.31
C LEU A 303 23.77 29.69 -5.81
N ALA A 304 24.81 29.87 -6.63
CA ALA A 304 24.67 30.34 -8.01
C ALA A 304 24.46 29.22 -9.02
N ASN A 305 25.25 28.13 -8.94
CA ASN A 305 25.19 27.02 -9.88
C ASN A 305 25.40 25.68 -9.18
N ASN A 306 24.92 24.59 -9.81
CA ASN A 306 25.38 23.25 -9.46
C ASN A 306 26.86 23.11 -9.89
N LEU A 307 27.54 22.10 -9.39
CA LEU A 307 28.95 21.88 -9.66
C LEU A 307 29.17 20.58 -10.41
N VAL A 308 29.74 20.66 -11.61
CA VAL A 308 30.21 19.52 -12.40
C VAL A 308 31.68 19.73 -12.70
N ILE A 309 32.53 18.85 -12.18
CA ILE A 309 33.98 18.92 -12.35
C ILE A 309 34.52 17.66 -13.00
N THR A 310 35.35 17.85 -14.01
CA THR A 310 36.13 16.79 -14.65
C THR A 310 37.60 17.20 -14.74
N SER A 311 38.50 16.23 -14.89
CA SER A 311 39.93 16.47 -15.07
C SER A 311 40.45 15.68 -16.27
N SER A 312 41.35 16.28 -17.06
CA SER A 312 42.08 15.54 -18.12
C SER A 312 43.15 14.61 -17.54
N ASN A 313 43.62 14.87 -16.32
CA ASN A 313 44.59 14.06 -15.59
C ASN A 313 43.89 13.35 -14.42
N ALA A 314 43.44 12.13 -14.68
CA ALA A 314 42.73 11.31 -13.68
C ALA A 314 43.59 10.96 -12.46
N THR A 315 44.91 10.81 -12.63
CA THR A 315 45.83 10.45 -11.55
C THR A 315 46.06 11.60 -10.56
N ALA A 316 46.25 12.82 -11.07
CA ALA A 316 46.36 14.01 -10.23
C ALA A 316 45.02 14.38 -9.58
N PHE A 317 43.90 14.15 -10.29
CA PHE A 317 42.57 14.34 -9.72
C PHE A 317 42.26 13.33 -8.60
N ALA A 318 42.72 12.08 -8.73
CA ALA A 318 42.69 11.10 -7.66
C ALA A 318 43.54 11.51 -6.46
N ALA A 319 44.66 12.23 -6.67
CA ALA A 319 45.47 12.79 -5.59
C ALA A 319 44.76 13.92 -4.81
N LEU A 320 43.71 14.54 -5.38
CA LEU A 320 42.78 15.43 -4.67
C LEU A 320 41.63 14.69 -3.97
N GLY A 321 41.55 13.36 -4.14
CA GLY A 321 40.54 12.52 -3.52
C GLY A 321 39.30 12.26 -4.37
N PHE A 322 39.30 12.66 -5.65
CA PHE A 322 38.15 12.48 -6.55
C PHE A 322 38.42 11.41 -7.61
N SER A 323 37.39 10.66 -7.98
CA SER A 323 37.46 9.68 -9.07
C SER A 323 36.36 9.95 -10.09
N GLY A 324 36.73 10.05 -11.38
CA GLY A 324 35.79 10.34 -12.45
C GLY A 324 35.23 11.77 -12.40
N THR A 325 33.98 11.93 -12.85
CA THR A 325 33.27 13.22 -12.81
C THR A 325 32.69 13.46 -11.41
N VAL A 326 32.95 14.63 -10.84
CA VAL A 326 32.31 15.09 -9.61
C VAL A 326 31.06 15.85 -9.98
N THR A 327 29.91 15.46 -9.44
CA THR A 327 28.65 16.20 -9.61
C THR A 327 28.04 16.46 -8.25
N VAL A 328 27.86 17.74 -7.93
CA VAL A 328 27.22 18.21 -6.71
C VAL A 328 26.11 19.17 -7.13
N ASN A 329 24.87 18.73 -7.02
CA ASN A 329 23.76 19.63 -7.20
C ASN A 329 23.57 20.45 -5.92
N ARG A 330 23.15 21.70 -6.07
CA ARG A 330 22.75 22.52 -4.93
C ARG A 330 21.60 21.85 -4.17
N LEU A 331 21.49 22.20 -2.90
CA LEU A 331 20.30 21.87 -2.13
C LEU A 331 19.14 22.78 -2.55
N GLY A 332 17.91 22.28 -2.47
CA GLY A 332 16.71 23.08 -2.77
C GLY A 332 16.55 23.41 -4.26
N GLY A 333 15.88 24.52 -4.56
CA GLY A 333 15.55 24.91 -5.93
C GLY A 333 14.42 24.10 -6.57
N GLY A 334 14.57 23.86 -7.88
CA GLY A 334 13.64 23.06 -8.69
C GLY A 334 12.35 23.78 -9.10
N SER A 335 11.43 23.01 -9.68
CA SER A 335 10.05 23.45 -9.94
C SER A 335 9.20 23.35 -8.67
N ALA A 336 7.96 23.85 -8.73
CA ALA A 336 6.97 23.53 -7.70
C ALA A 336 6.79 22.00 -7.58
N GLY A 337 6.42 21.54 -6.39
CA GLY A 337 6.16 20.13 -6.10
C GLY A 337 5.15 19.56 -7.08
N ALA A 338 5.52 18.45 -7.72
CA ALA A 338 4.69 17.72 -8.68
C ALA A 338 4.18 16.38 -8.12
N GLY A 339 4.61 16.01 -6.90
CA GLY A 339 4.09 14.86 -6.16
C GLY A 339 4.46 13.49 -6.71
N HIS A 340 5.45 13.38 -7.60
CA HIS A 340 5.85 12.08 -8.14
C HIS A 340 7.34 12.05 -8.50
N VAL A 341 7.88 10.83 -8.60
CA VAL A 341 9.24 10.53 -9.07
C VAL A 341 9.09 9.77 -10.38
N ILE A 342 9.79 10.23 -11.41
CA ILE A 342 9.83 9.56 -12.72
C ILE A 342 10.88 8.44 -12.76
N GLY A 343 10.78 7.55 -13.75
CA GLY A 343 11.64 6.40 -13.93
C GLY A 343 13.13 6.74 -14.01
N SER A 344 13.49 7.83 -14.68
CA SER A 344 14.89 8.29 -14.77
C SER A 344 15.50 8.64 -13.41
N ASP A 345 14.68 9.08 -12.45
CA ASP A 345 15.12 9.57 -11.15
C ASP A 345 14.88 8.54 -10.03
N ALA A 346 14.38 7.35 -10.36
CA ALA A 346 14.01 6.31 -9.39
C ALA A 346 15.20 5.85 -8.55
N ALA A 347 16.38 5.71 -9.16
CA ALA A 347 17.61 5.34 -8.44
C ALA A 347 18.05 6.43 -7.45
N THR A 348 17.97 7.70 -7.87
CA THR A 348 18.24 8.87 -7.01
C THR A 348 17.29 8.86 -5.80
N PHE A 349 15.99 8.70 -6.05
CA PHE A 349 14.99 8.60 -4.98
C PHE A 349 15.29 7.48 -3.98
N ILE A 350 15.63 6.29 -4.48
CA ILE A 350 15.97 5.14 -3.64
C ILE A 350 17.20 5.43 -2.78
N SER A 351 18.20 6.14 -3.31
CA SER A 351 19.43 6.49 -2.58
C SER A 351 19.23 7.54 -1.48
N GLN A 352 18.14 8.31 -1.52
CA GLN A 352 17.81 9.41 -0.59
C GLN A 352 16.57 9.16 0.26
N SER A 353 16.00 7.95 0.21
CA SER A 353 14.82 7.56 0.99
C SER A 353 15.03 6.23 1.69
N ILE A 354 14.21 5.94 2.70
CA ILE A 354 14.24 4.66 3.44
C ILE A 354 13.03 3.79 3.07
N ALA A 355 13.19 2.48 3.19
CA ALA A 355 12.09 1.54 2.95
C ALA A 355 10.99 1.71 4.01
N GLY A 356 9.73 1.80 3.56
CA GLY A 356 8.54 1.84 4.40
C GLY A 356 7.86 0.48 4.58
N GLY A 357 8.40 -0.59 3.97
CA GLY A 357 7.77 -1.90 3.91
C GLY A 357 6.80 -2.02 2.75
N ALA A 358 6.01 -3.11 2.75
CA ALA A 358 5.00 -3.37 1.75
C ALA A 358 3.74 -3.95 2.39
N THR A 359 2.59 -3.77 1.74
CA THR A 359 1.33 -4.42 2.07
C THR A 359 0.74 -5.07 0.82
N THR A 360 -0.27 -5.92 1.00
CA THR A 360 -1.03 -6.52 -0.11
C THR A 360 -2.43 -5.93 -0.13
N GLY A 361 -2.79 -5.26 -1.23
CA GLY A 361 -4.17 -4.93 -1.55
C GLY A 361 -4.75 -5.95 -2.54
N TYR A 362 -6.06 -5.91 -2.73
CA TYR A 362 -6.77 -6.73 -3.71
C TYR A 362 -7.58 -5.84 -4.65
N ASP A 363 -7.51 -6.11 -5.95
CA ASP A 363 -8.29 -5.40 -6.97
C ASP A 363 -9.77 -5.87 -7.01
N ILE A 364 -10.55 -5.32 -7.94
CA ILE A 364 -11.98 -5.65 -8.09
C ILE A 364 -12.21 -7.12 -8.53
N SER A 365 -11.19 -7.78 -9.06
CA SER A 365 -11.21 -9.20 -9.44
C SER A 365 -10.64 -10.10 -8.34
N GLY A 366 -10.17 -9.53 -7.22
CA GLY A 366 -9.57 -10.28 -6.11
C GLY A 366 -8.11 -10.67 -6.34
N SER A 367 -7.45 -10.10 -7.35
CA SER A 367 -6.03 -10.34 -7.59
C SER A 367 -5.19 -9.58 -6.56
N PRO A 368 -4.18 -10.22 -5.94
CA PRO A 368 -3.31 -9.55 -4.99
C PRO A 368 -2.38 -8.57 -5.70
N VAL A 369 -2.25 -7.36 -5.14
CA VAL A 369 -1.38 -6.28 -5.61
C VAL A 369 -0.47 -5.87 -4.47
N SER A 370 0.85 -5.96 -4.67
CA SER A 370 1.82 -5.54 -3.65
C SER A 370 2.03 -4.02 -3.72
N ILE A 371 1.69 -3.33 -2.65
CA ILE A 371 1.89 -1.89 -2.50
C ILE A 371 3.17 -1.68 -1.69
N GLN A 372 4.24 -1.23 -2.33
CA GLN A 372 5.51 -0.91 -1.67
C GLN A 372 5.55 0.55 -1.26
N PHE A 373 6.10 0.83 -0.08
CA PHE A 373 6.20 2.17 0.46
C PHE A 373 7.65 2.59 0.69
N ARG A 374 7.91 3.90 0.57
CA ARG A 374 9.15 4.55 1.01
C ARG A 374 8.87 5.85 1.72
N TRP A 375 9.77 6.22 2.62
CA TRP A 375 9.74 7.46 3.36
C TRP A 375 10.94 8.31 3.00
N ALA A 376 10.70 9.58 2.71
CA ALA A 376 11.73 10.56 2.42
C ALA A 376 11.63 11.72 3.41
N LYS A 377 12.76 12.13 3.99
CA LYS A 377 12.82 13.26 4.91
C LYS A 377 12.91 14.54 4.09
N MET A 378 11.98 15.46 4.30
CA MET A 378 11.85 16.69 3.51
C MET A 378 12.40 17.91 4.23
N ASP A 379 12.42 17.87 5.56
CA ASP A 379 12.96 18.93 6.40
C ASP A 379 13.49 18.35 7.72
N SER A 380 14.46 19.02 8.32
CA SER A 380 15.08 18.59 9.58
C SER A 380 15.24 19.75 10.55
N SER A 381 14.77 19.58 11.78
CA SER A 381 14.96 20.57 12.85
C SER A 381 16.43 20.81 13.22
N THR A 382 17.34 19.92 12.79
CA THR A 382 18.80 20.08 13.00
C THR A 382 19.39 21.23 12.17
N LEU A 383 18.67 21.71 11.15
CA LEU A 383 19.06 22.86 10.33
C LEU A 383 18.86 24.21 11.04
N GLY A 384 18.21 24.22 12.21
CA GLY A 384 18.09 25.41 13.05
C GLY A 384 16.69 26.05 13.04
N PRO A 385 16.57 27.31 13.49
CA PRO A 385 15.28 28.00 13.63
C PRO A 385 14.52 28.08 12.30
N GLY A 386 13.21 27.79 12.34
CA GLY A 386 12.35 27.76 11.16
C GLY A 386 12.21 26.39 10.50
N HIS A 387 13.04 25.41 10.88
CA HIS A 387 12.97 24.03 10.38
C HIS A 387 12.24 23.08 11.33
N THR A 388 11.61 22.07 10.75
CA THR A 388 10.85 21.02 11.46
C THR A 388 11.24 19.64 10.95
N ASN A 389 10.92 18.56 11.68
CA ASN A 389 11.12 17.21 11.14
C ASN A 389 9.93 16.84 10.25
N LYS A 390 10.09 17.01 8.95
CA LYS A 390 9.03 16.75 7.98
C LYS A 390 9.36 15.55 7.11
N TRP A 391 8.36 14.70 6.88
CA TRP A 391 8.48 13.49 6.07
C TRP A 391 7.37 13.41 5.04
N ASN A 392 7.67 12.79 3.91
CA ASN A 392 6.70 12.42 2.89
C ASN A 392 6.75 10.91 2.67
N MET A 393 5.56 10.32 2.50
CA MET A 393 5.39 8.92 2.17
C MET A 393 5.09 8.77 0.69
N PHE A 394 5.69 7.76 0.07
CA PHE A 394 5.52 7.45 -1.34
C PHE A 394 5.10 5.99 -1.48
N TYR A 395 4.26 5.70 -2.47
CA TYR A 395 3.96 4.34 -2.90
C TYR A 395 4.52 4.09 -4.31
N GLN A 396 4.92 2.86 -4.58
CA GLN A 396 5.44 2.48 -5.89
C GLN A 396 4.30 2.37 -6.90
N VAL A 397 4.41 3.09 -8.02
CA VAL A 397 3.47 3.03 -9.14
C VAL A 397 3.92 1.99 -10.16
N ASP A 398 5.19 1.97 -10.53
CA ASP A 398 5.74 0.97 -11.45
C ASP A 398 7.22 0.73 -11.14
N PRO A 399 7.63 -0.48 -10.72
CA PRO A 399 9.03 -0.81 -10.46
C PRO A 399 9.90 -0.79 -11.72
N ASN A 400 9.29 -0.86 -12.91
CA ASN A 400 9.98 -0.88 -14.20
C ASN A 400 9.82 0.42 -14.98
N ALA A 401 9.32 1.49 -14.34
CA ALA A 401 9.19 2.80 -14.97
C ALA A 401 10.53 3.28 -15.53
N THR A 402 10.51 3.76 -16.77
CA THR A 402 11.69 4.34 -17.44
C THR A 402 11.37 5.74 -17.97
N GLY A 403 12.39 6.57 -18.16
CA GLY A 403 12.23 7.94 -18.65
C GLY A 403 11.25 8.74 -17.80
N GLY A 404 10.29 9.41 -18.45
CA GLY A 404 9.27 10.24 -17.80
C GLY A 404 8.08 9.49 -17.18
N ALA A 405 8.04 8.16 -17.23
CA ALA A 405 6.94 7.40 -16.59
C ALA A 405 7.05 7.47 -15.06
N THR A 406 5.92 7.54 -14.35
CA THR A 406 5.91 7.61 -12.88
C THR A 406 6.38 6.30 -12.25
N ALA A 407 7.47 6.34 -11.50
CA ALA A 407 7.98 5.22 -10.72
C ALA A 407 7.38 5.19 -9.30
N TRP A 408 7.33 6.36 -8.65
CA TRP A 408 6.82 6.52 -7.29
C TRP A 408 5.88 7.73 -7.21
N GLN A 409 4.80 7.59 -6.44
CA GLN A 409 3.82 8.64 -6.22
C GLN A 409 3.85 9.08 -4.76
N ASN A 410 3.97 10.39 -4.51
CA ASN A 410 3.82 10.99 -3.19
C ASN A 410 2.35 10.89 -2.77
N MET A 411 2.09 10.53 -1.51
CA MET A 411 0.74 10.42 -0.96
C MET A 411 0.04 11.77 -0.73
N GLY A 412 0.74 12.89 -0.93
CA GLY A 412 0.15 14.24 -0.87
C GLY A 412 0.01 14.81 0.54
N THR A 413 0.56 14.11 1.55
CA THR A 413 0.48 14.52 2.96
C THR A 413 1.88 14.78 3.52
N ASP A 414 2.07 15.96 4.12
CA ASP A 414 3.25 16.30 4.90
C ASP A 414 3.09 15.77 6.33
N PHE A 415 3.98 14.87 6.75
CA PHE A 415 4.02 14.32 8.10
C PHE A 415 5.08 15.07 8.90
N THR A 416 4.64 16.04 9.71
CA THR A 416 5.52 16.87 10.53
C THR A 416 5.56 16.38 11.97
N PHE A 417 6.75 16.32 12.57
CA PHE A 417 6.96 15.87 13.94
C PHE A 417 7.47 17.02 14.81
N SER A 418 6.92 17.18 16.02
CA SER A 418 7.42 18.12 17.02
C SER A 418 8.76 17.67 17.59
N ALA A 419 9.41 18.55 18.36
CA ALA A 419 10.70 18.28 18.99
C ALA A 419 10.71 17.04 19.92
N ASN A 420 9.56 16.64 20.44
CA ASN A 420 9.38 15.42 21.25
C ASN A 420 9.11 14.15 20.40
N GLY A 421 9.19 14.24 19.07
CA GLY A 421 9.00 13.11 18.15
C GLY A 421 7.54 12.71 17.92
N GLN A 422 6.56 13.51 18.34
CA GLN A 422 5.14 13.26 18.09
C GLN A 422 4.71 13.89 16.77
N LEU A 423 3.84 13.18 16.04
CA LEU A 423 3.24 13.71 14.81
C LEU A 423 2.32 14.90 15.16
N THR A 424 2.52 16.02 14.47
CA THR A 424 1.81 17.28 14.72
C THR A 424 1.51 18.02 13.40
N PRO A 425 0.24 18.29 13.07
CA PRO A 425 -0.96 17.76 13.73
C PRO A 425 -1.07 16.24 13.57
N ALA A 426 -1.91 15.60 14.37
CA ALA A 426 -2.20 14.18 14.20
C ALA A 426 -2.89 13.94 12.85
N VAL A 427 -2.36 13.00 12.06
CA VAL A 427 -2.97 12.54 10.80
C VAL A 427 -3.72 11.25 11.08
N ALA A 428 -5.05 11.27 11.01
CA ALA A 428 -5.89 10.12 11.31
C ALA A 428 -5.89 9.05 10.20
N SER A 429 -5.91 9.49 8.94
CA SER A 429 -5.85 8.64 7.75
C SER A 429 -5.35 9.42 6.54
N VAL A 430 -4.95 8.71 5.49
CA VAL A 430 -4.59 9.28 4.19
C VAL A 430 -5.27 8.48 3.10
N THR A 431 -6.06 9.14 2.25
CA THR A 431 -6.75 8.48 1.15
C THR A 431 -5.90 8.49 -0.10
N LEU A 432 -5.63 7.30 -0.63
CA LEU A 432 -5.14 7.11 -2.00
C LEU A 432 -6.35 7.06 -2.94
N THR A 433 -6.50 8.07 -3.79
CA THR A 433 -7.56 8.09 -4.81
C THR A 433 -7.15 7.23 -5.98
N THR A 434 -7.82 6.09 -6.15
CA THR A 434 -7.61 5.12 -7.25
C THR A 434 -6.13 4.85 -7.57
N PRO A 435 -5.32 4.37 -6.60
CA PRO A 435 -3.90 4.18 -6.83
C PRO A 435 -3.70 3.10 -7.90
N THR A 436 -2.77 3.34 -8.81
CA THR A 436 -2.39 2.38 -9.85
C THR A 436 -1.00 1.84 -9.57
N ILE A 437 -0.86 0.52 -9.52
CA ILE A 437 0.37 -0.19 -9.20
C ILE A 437 0.61 -1.24 -10.29
N SER A 438 1.72 -1.12 -11.01
CA SER A 438 2.10 -1.96 -12.15
C SER A 438 0.97 -2.10 -13.19
N GLY A 439 0.24 -1.01 -13.45
CA GLY A 439 -0.91 -0.97 -14.36
C GLY A 439 -2.23 -1.49 -13.79
N ILE A 440 -2.24 -1.99 -12.55
CA ILE A 440 -3.46 -2.44 -11.86
C ILE A 440 -4.00 -1.29 -11.02
N THR A 441 -5.19 -0.81 -11.35
CA THR A 441 -5.88 0.24 -10.58
C THR A 441 -6.68 -0.39 -9.45
N LEU A 442 -6.41 0.06 -8.22
CA LEU A 442 -7.23 -0.25 -7.06
C LEU A 442 -8.37 0.77 -6.92
N GLY A 443 -9.41 0.42 -6.15
CA GLY A 443 -10.37 1.41 -5.66
C GLY A 443 -9.72 2.40 -4.69
N ASN A 444 -10.49 3.36 -4.18
CA ASN A 444 -9.96 4.25 -3.13
C ASN A 444 -9.55 3.43 -1.91
N VAL A 445 -8.31 3.64 -1.44
CA VAL A 445 -7.76 2.99 -0.25
C VAL A 445 -7.50 4.07 0.80
N THR A 446 -7.96 3.86 2.03
CA THR A 446 -7.76 4.77 3.17
C THR A 446 -6.86 4.18 4.24
#